data_AF-A0A0C3DM81-F1
#
_entry.id   AF-A0A0C3DM81-F1
#
_cell.length_a   1.000
_cell.length_b   1.000
_cell.length_c   1.000
_cell.angle_alpha   90.00
_cell.angle_beta   90.00
_cell.angle_gamma   90.00
#
_symmetry.space_group_name_H-M   'P 1'
#
loop_
_entity.id
_entity.type
_entity.pdbx_description
1 polymer ?
#
loop_
_entity_poly.entity_id
_entity_poly.type
_entity_poly.pdbx_seq_one_letter_code
_entity_poly.pdbx_strand_id
1 'polypeptide(L)'
;MSAPLKTNTPAPSTGKHDWVHVMMHDELEVYDTKVGKHKQCWQVKKEVKEKEVREHQQREEAECWVREEAACLKREAATIQRQEEHQEREADMCWEAAIKKAMEMVEKRAQEDMEEKQAEVVRKIQAAEEMARQQEEAEASNKKLVMMKRQARKENMVAGPSGMPGPGPRCVQCTRMGAECKWDLENKHQHACMQCVRDKEKCEWLEVVESASGSRSRDVKGKGKVVVTSPRAGEKRKHIKKSAVKVINSNIKIIARPSDVSRSGSGHALLQHMDHLILAVENLTECQDHVQLQSLIQSKDQPGLDTEAQWYMASACAASRMAVGTLMDECNFLGFKRVGPGEEEEEEETDMEAVNQEVVEQEVAKLQKEVLEPWPLDNEM
;
A
#
# COMPACT_ATOMS: atom_id res chain seq x y z
N MET A 1 -64.31 -48.93 29.60
CA MET A 1 -65.61 -49.04 30.30
C MET A 1 -66.68 -49.30 29.25
N SER A 2 -66.98 -50.57 28.99
CA SER A 2 -67.91 -51.01 27.94
C SER A 2 -69.35 -51.01 28.46
N ALA A 3 -70.28 -50.44 27.71
CA ALA A 3 -71.70 -50.37 28.08
C ALA A 3 -72.47 -51.66 27.70
N PRO A 4 -73.59 -51.98 28.37
CA PRO A 4 -74.25 -53.28 28.26
C PRO A 4 -75.18 -53.38 27.04
N LEU A 5 -75.12 -54.53 26.39
CA LEU A 5 -76.02 -54.99 25.32
C LEU A 5 -77.47 -55.05 25.84
N LYS A 6 -78.39 -54.27 25.25
CA LYS A 6 -79.83 -54.34 25.55
C LYS A 6 -80.48 -55.44 24.71
N THR A 7 -81.12 -56.37 25.42
CA THR A 7 -81.91 -57.50 24.95
C THR A 7 -83.22 -57.06 24.29
N ASN A 8 -83.50 -57.62 23.11
CA ASN A 8 -84.77 -57.46 22.39
C ASN A 8 -85.90 -58.23 23.09
N THR A 9 -87.01 -57.55 23.38
CA THR A 9 -88.28 -58.16 23.79
C THR A 9 -89.19 -58.25 22.57
N PRO A 10 -89.67 -59.44 22.15
CA PRO A 10 -90.66 -59.55 21.10
C PRO A 10 -92.06 -59.29 21.68
N ALA A 11 -92.79 -58.35 21.07
CA ALA A 11 -94.19 -58.08 21.40
C ALA A 11 -95.13 -59.02 20.60
N PRO A 12 -96.31 -59.37 21.14
CA PRO A 12 -97.19 -60.37 20.55
C PRO A 12 -98.03 -59.80 19.41
N SER A 13 -98.14 -60.64 18.37
CA SER A 13 -99.07 -60.49 17.26
C SER A 13 -100.51 -60.72 17.73
N THR A 14 -101.30 -59.66 17.72
CA THR A 14 -102.77 -59.67 17.61
C THR A 14 -103.12 -58.47 16.73
N GLY A 15 -104.00 -58.51 15.74
CA GLY A 15 -104.91 -59.51 15.21
C GLY A 15 -105.85 -58.74 14.27
N LYS A 16 -106.17 -59.33 13.12
CA LYS A 16 -107.34 -59.11 12.26
C LYS A 16 -107.82 -57.66 12.05
N HIS A 17 -107.74 -57.18 10.81
CA HIS A 17 -108.92 -56.86 9.98
C HIS A 17 -108.48 -56.57 8.54
N ASP A 18 -108.77 -57.52 7.65
CA ASP A 18 -108.94 -57.30 6.22
C ASP A 18 -110.23 -56.47 5.97
N TRP A 19 -110.33 -55.94 4.74
CA TRP A 19 -111.48 -55.29 4.09
C TRP A 19 -111.42 -53.77 3.87
N VAL A 20 -110.33 -53.23 3.32
CA VAL A 20 -110.37 -52.07 2.39
C VAL A 20 -109.12 -52.10 1.49
N HIS A 21 -109.12 -52.84 0.37
CA HIS A 21 -107.90 -52.94 -0.46
C HIS A 21 -108.06 -52.83 -1.99
N VAL A 22 -109.20 -52.36 -2.50
CA VAL A 22 -109.43 -52.48 -3.97
C VAL A 22 -109.61 -51.17 -4.74
N MET A 23 -109.73 -49.98 -4.14
CA MET A 23 -109.85 -48.72 -4.93
C MET A 23 -109.01 -47.53 -4.47
N MET A 24 -107.91 -47.75 -3.74
CA MET A 24 -106.97 -46.68 -3.32
C MET A 24 -105.53 -46.94 -3.79
N HIS A 25 -105.32 -47.77 -4.81
CA HIS A 25 -103.97 -48.12 -5.29
C HIS A 25 -103.32 -47.00 -6.12
N ASP A 26 -104.09 -46.23 -6.89
CA ASP A 26 -103.53 -45.21 -7.79
C ASP A 26 -103.20 -43.88 -7.09
N GLU A 27 -103.85 -43.54 -5.98
CA GLU A 27 -103.50 -42.34 -5.18
C GLU A 27 -102.30 -42.57 -4.24
N LEU A 28 -102.07 -43.81 -3.81
CA LEU A 28 -100.96 -44.16 -2.91
C LEU A 28 -99.60 -44.01 -3.62
N GLU A 29 -99.50 -44.39 -4.89
CA GLU A 29 -98.27 -44.24 -5.70
C GLU A 29 -97.88 -42.77 -5.91
N VAL A 30 -98.86 -41.87 -6.04
CA VAL A 30 -98.61 -40.42 -6.18
C VAL A 30 -98.11 -39.81 -4.87
N TYR A 31 -98.52 -40.34 -3.72
CA TYR A 31 -98.03 -39.91 -2.43
C TYR A 31 -96.60 -40.39 -2.17
N ASP A 32 -96.31 -41.68 -2.41
CA ASP A 32 -94.99 -42.27 -2.20
C ASP A 32 -93.91 -41.66 -3.10
N THR A 33 -94.26 -41.33 -4.35
CA THR A 33 -93.34 -40.62 -5.27
C THR A 33 -93.03 -39.19 -4.80
N LYS A 34 -94.01 -38.47 -4.21
CA LYS A 34 -93.78 -37.12 -3.66
C LYS A 34 -92.95 -37.15 -2.37
N VAL A 35 -93.21 -38.10 -1.47
CA VAL A 35 -92.44 -38.29 -0.23
C VAL A 35 -91.00 -38.71 -0.55
N GLY A 36 -90.81 -39.59 -1.53
CA GLY A 36 -89.49 -40.00 -2.03
C GLY A 36 -88.68 -38.84 -2.57
N LYS A 37 -89.28 -37.95 -3.39
CA LYS A 37 -88.62 -36.74 -3.92
C LYS A 37 -88.21 -35.77 -2.82
N HIS A 38 -89.05 -35.56 -1.80
CA HIS A 38 -88.70 -34.68 -0.68
C HIS A 38 -87.52 -35.27 0.14
N LYS A 39 -87.49 -36.59 0.36
CA LYS A 39 -86.39 -37.27 1.07
C LYS A 39 -85.07 -37.16 0.30
N GLN A 40 -85.09 -37.38 -1.02
CA GLN A 40 -83.91 -37.21 -1.88
C GLN A 40 -83.41 -35.76 -1.87
N CYS A 41 -84.31 -34.79 -2.03
CA CYS A 41 -83.94 -33.36 -1.97
C CYS A 41 -83.31 -32.99 -0.62
N TRP A 42 -83.84 -33.53 0.49
CA TRP A 42 -83.27 -33.30 1.81
C TRP A 42 -81.89 -33.93 1.99
N GLN A 43 -81.67 -35.14 1.47
CA GLN A 43 -80.36 -35.80 1.47
C GLN A 43 -79.33 -35.03 0.64
N VAL A 44 -79.67 -34.62 -0.58
CA VAL A 44 -78.79 -33.80 -1.43
C VAL A 44 -78.46 -32.48 -0.74
N LYS A 45 -79.43 -31.82 -0.11
CA LYS A 45 -79.19 -30.58 0.65
C LYS A 45 -78.26 -30.81 1.85
N LYS A 46 -78.36 -31.96 2.51
CA LYS A 46 -77.46 -32.34 3.61
C LYS A 46 -76.05 -32.57 3.11
N GLU A 47 -75.88 -33.30 2.02
CA GLU A 47 -74.57 -33.58 1.40
C GLU A 47 -73.88 -32.31 0.91
N VAL A 48 -74.63 -31.40 0.27
CA VAL A 48 -74.10 -30.10 -0.17
C VAL A 48 -73.58 -29.30 1.02
N LYS A 49 -74.32 -29.23 2.13
CA LYS A 49 -73.87 -28.53 3.34
C LYS A 49 -72.64 -29.18 3.98
N GLU A 50 -72.60 -30.50 4.04
CA GLU A 50 -71.45 -31.22 4.58
C GLU A 50 -70.19 -31.00 3.71
N LYS A 51 -70.37 -30.99 2.39
CA LYS A 51 -69.28 -30.69 1.45
C LYS A 51 -68.79 -29.25 1.61
N GLU A 52 -69.69 -28.29 1.75
CA GLU A 52 -69.35 -26.88 1.98
C GLU A 52 -68.56 -26.69 3.28
N VAL A 53 -68.96 -27.37 4.37
CA VAL A 53 -68.22 -27.34 5.64
C VAL A 53 -66.82 -27.95 5.49
N ARG A 54 -66.67 -29.06 4.75
CA ARG A 54 -65.35 -29.66 4.49
C ARG A 54 -64.45 -28.78 3.64
N GLU A 55 -64.99 -28.15 2.60
CA GLU A 55 -64.25 -27.22 1.75
C GLU A 55 -63.85 -25.94 2.50
N HIS A 56 -64.71 -25.45 3.40
CA HIS A 56 -64.39 -24.33 4.28
C HIS A 56 -63.22 -24.68 5.22
N GLN A 57 -63.32 -25.82 5.91
CA GLN A 57 -62.26 -26.30 6.80
C GLN A 57 -60.92 -26.46 6.09
N GLN A 58 -60.91 -27.03 4.89
CA GLN A 58 -59.69 -27.18 4.08
C GLN A 58 -59.10 -25.81 3.68
N ARG A 59 -59.94 -24.83 3.37
CA ARG A 59 -59.49 -23.46 3.09
C ARG A 59 -58.85 -22.81 4.32
N GLU A 60 -59.47 -22.93 5.49
CA GLU A 60 -58.93 -22.39 6.74
C GLU A 60 -57.60 -23.05 7.11
N GLU A 61 -57.47 -24.37 6.94
CA GLU A 61 -56.21 -25.09 7.16
C GLU A 61 -55.11 -24.64 6.19
N ALA A 62 -55.43 -24.50 4.90
CA ALA A 62 -54.49 -23.99 3.92
C ALA A 62 -54.06 -22.54 4.21
N GLU A 63 -55.00 -21.67 4.59
CA GLU A 63 -54.68 -20.30 5.01
C GLU A 63 -53.82 -20.26 6.28
N CYS A 64 -54.12 -21.12 7.26
CA CYS A 64 -53.33 -21.23 8.48
C CYS A 64 -51.88 -21.64 8.16
N TRP A 65 -51.72 -22.63 7.29
CA TRP A 65 -50.42 -23.12 6.86
C TRP A 65 -49.60 -22.03 6.14
N VAL A 66 -50.22 -21.29 5.21
CA VAL A 66 -49.56 -20.16 4.52
C VAL A 66 -49.14 -19.06 5.51
N ARG A 67 -49.97 -18.75 6.52
CA ARG A 67 -49.61 -17.76 7.56
C ARG A 67 -48.45 -18.22 8.42
N GLU A 68 -48.40 -19.51 8.76
CA GLU A 68 -47.31 -20.08 9.56
C GLU A 68 -46.00 -20.11 8.77
N GLU A 69 -46.03 -20.50 7.50
CA GLU A 69 -44.87 -20.47 6.62
C GLU A 69 -44.33 -19.05 6.44
N ALA A 70 -45.22 -18.08 6.18
CA ALA A 70 -44.84 -16.67 6.10
C ALA A 70 -44.24 -16.14 7.41
N ALA A 71 -44.75 -16.58 8.56
CA ALA A 71 -44.19 -16.23 9.86
C ALA A 71 -42.81 -16.88 10.09
N CYS A 72 -42.60 -18.11 9.61
CA CYS A 72 -41.32 -18.80 9.67
C CYS A 72 -40.26 -18.06 8.85
N LEU A 73 -40.56 -17.76 7.58
CA LEU A 73 -39.66 -17.02 6.68
C LEU A 73 -39.30 -15.64 7.22
N LYS A 74 -40.25 -14.93 7.86
CA LYS A 74 -39.96 -13.65 8.52
C LYS A 74 -38.97 -13.79 9.67
N ARG A 75 -39.03 -14.87 10.46
CA ARG A 75 -38.06 -15.11 11.54
C ARG A 75 -36.69 -15.44 10.97
N GLU A 76 -36.63 -16.26 9.93
CA GLU A 76 -35.38 -16.63 9.25
C GLU A 76 -34.69 -15.42 8.62
N ALA A 77 -35.44 -14.58 7.89
CA ALA A 77 -34.94 -13.33 7.33
C ALA A 77 -34.40 -12.40 8.44
N ALA A 78 -35.11 -12.28 9.56
CA ALA A 78 -34.65 -11.49 10.70
C ALA A 78 -33.38 -12.05 11.36
N THR A 79 -33.16 -13.37 11.33
CA THR A 79 -31.90 -13.96 11.81
C THR A 79 -30.74 -13.72 10.86
N ILE A 80 -30.97 -13.81 9.55
CA ILE A 80 -29.96 -13.53 8.53
C ILE A 80 -29.53 -12.06 8.61
N GLN A 81 -30.50 -11.14 8.68
CA GLN A 81 -30.22 -9.70 8.81
C GLN A 81 -29.35 -9.38 10.04
N ARG A 82 -29.66 -9.97 11.21
CA ARG A 82 -28.82 -9.78 12.41
C ARG A 82 -27.42 -10.34 12.27
N GLN A 83 -27.25 -11.42 11.51
CA GLN A 83 -25.95 -12.01 11.24
C GLN A 83 -25.14 -11.14 10.29
N GLU A 84 -25.77 -10.58 9.25
CA GLU A 84 -25.13 -9.62 8.34
C GLU A 84 -24.70 -8.35 9.09
N GLU A 85 -25.58 -7.75 9.89
CA GLU A 85 -25.22 -6.60 10.74
C GLU A 85 -24.08 -6.91 11.71
N HIS A 86 -24.02 -8.15 12.24
CA HIS A 86 -22.91 -8.55 13.10
C HIS A 86 -21.59 -8.65 12.32
N GLN A 87 -21.61 -9.22 11.12
CA GLN A 87 -20.43 -9.32 10.27
C GLN A 87 -19.93 -7.96 9.81
N GLU A 88 -20.85 -7.03 9.49
CA GLU A 88 -20.52 -5.64 9.14
C GLU A 88 -19.81 -4.95 10.31
N ARG A 89 -20.34 -5.06 11.53
CA ARG A 89 -19.68 -4.51 12.74
C ARG A 89 -18.31 -5.14 13.00
N GLU A 90 -18.16 -6.45 12.76
CA GLU A 90 -16.86 -7.11 12.88
C GLU A 90 -15.86 -6.61 11.84
N ALA A 91 -16.30 -6.41 10.59
CA ALA A 91 -15.48 -5.86 9.52
C ALA A 91 -15.03 -4.43 9.84
N ASP A 92 -15.95 -3.58 10.33
CA ASP A 92 -15.65 -2.21 10.76
C ASP A 92 -14.62 -2.19 11.90
N MET A 93 -14.81 -3.01 12.94
CA MET A 93 -13.85 -3.13 14.04
C MET A 93 -12.47 -3.62 13.55
N CYS A 94 -12.43 -4.57 12.60
CA CYS A 94 -11.18 -5.03 12.00
C CYS A 94 -10.49 -3.93 11.20
N TRP A 95 -11.26 -3.12 10.46
CA TRP A 95 -10.74 -2.00 9.68
C TRP A 95 -10.17 -0.90 10.58
N GLU A 96 -10.90 -0.51 11.64
CA GLU A 96 -10.42 0.44 12.64
C GLU A 96 -9.13 -0.04 13.33
N ALA A 97 -9.05 -1.32 13.69
CA ALA A 97 -7.85 -1.91 14.27
C ALA A 97 -6.67 -1.88 13.29
N ALA A 98 -6.90 -2.09 11.99
CA ALA A 98 -5.88 -2.03 10.96
C ALA A 98 -5.35 -0.60 10.76
N ILE A 99 -6.24 0.40 10.69
CA ILE A 99 -5.87 1.82 10.62
C ILE A 99 -5.05 2.22 11.83
N LYS A 100 -5.52 1.88 13.04
CA LYS A 100 -4.81 2.21 14.29
C LYS A 100 -3.41 1.63 14.31
N LYS A 101 -3.25 0.37 13.88
CA LYS A 101 -1.93 -0.29 13.78
C LYS A 101 -1.04 0.37 12.73
N ALA A 102 -1.60 0.79 11.60
CA ALA A 102 -0.84 1.52 10.58
C ALA A 102 -0.34 2.87 11.10
N MET A 103 -1.19 3.63 11.82
CA MET A 103 -0.82 4.89 12.46
C MET A 103 0.29 4.69 13.49
N GLU A 104 0.18 3.68 14.37
CA GLU A 104 1.22 3.37 15.36
C GLU A 104 2.58 3.04 14.70
N MET A 105 2.57 2.34 13.55
CA MET A 105 3.80 2.07 12.81
C MET A 105 4.40 3.31 12.17
N VAL A 106 3.57 4.23 11.66
CA VAL A 106 4.03 5.51 11.09
C VAL A 106 4.61 6.39 12.20
N GLU A 107 3.96 6.47 13.36
CA GLU A 107 4.44 7.24 14.51
C GLU A 107 5.79 6.69 15.03
N LYS A 108 5.95 5.37 15.14
CA LYS A 108 7.22 4.74 15.50
C LYS A 108 8.34 5.08 14.53
N ARG A 109 8.08 5.06 13.21
CA ARG A 109 9.08 5.46 12.20
C ARG A 109 9.43 6.94 12.29
N ALA A 110 8.45 7.80 12.54
CA ALA A 110 8.69 9.24 12.72
C ALA A 110 9.53 9.50 13.98
N GLN A 111 9.29 8.76 15.07
CA GLN A 111 10.10 8.85 16.27
C GLN A 111 11.54 8.37 16.02
N GLU A 112 11.72 7.23 15.35
CA GLU A 112 13.04 6.70 14.99
C GLU A 112 13.85 7.68 14.11
N ASP A 113 13.21 8.31 13.10
CA ASP A 113 13.84 9.32 12.24
C ASP A 113 14.28 10.57 13.03
N MET A 114 13.46 11.01 13.99
CA MET A 114 13.81 12.13 14.87
C MET A 114 14.97 11.78 15.82
N GLU A 115 15.00 10.58 16.38
CA GLU A 115 16.11 10.08 17.20
C GLU A 115 17.40 9.95 16.39
N GLU A 116 17.33 9.46 15.14
CA GLU A 116 18.47 9.36 14.24
C GLU A 116 19.04 10.75 13.89
N LYS A 117 18.18 11.71 13.56
CA LYS A 117 18.58 13.11 13.31
C LYS A 117 19.24 13.75 14.52
N GLN A 118 18.70 13.53 15.72
CA GLN A 118 19.34 14.01 16.96
C GLN A 118 20.72 13.38 17.16
N ALA A 119 20.85 12.06 16.95
CA ALA A 119 22.14 11.37 17.04
C ALA A 119 23.15 11.85 15.99
N GLU A 120 22.70 12.22 14.78
CA GLU A 120 23.55 12.82 13.75
C GLU A 120 24.05 14.21 14.16
N VAL A 121 23.17 15.07 14.70
CA VAL A 121 23.55 16.40 15.19
C VAL A 121 24.57 16.30 16.32
N VAL A 122 24.36 15.41 17.30
CA VAL A 122 25.32 15.16 18.39
C VAL A 122 26.68 14.70 17.86
N ARG A 123 26.70 13.77 16.88
CA ARG A 123 27.95 13.34 16.23
C ARG A 123 28.68 14.49 15.53
N LYS A 124 27.95 15.39 14.85
CA LYS A 124 28.53 16.58 14.20
C LYS A 124 29.13 17.56 15.20
N ILE A 125 28.45 17.80 16.33
CA ILE A 125 28.96 18.65 17.41
C ILE A 125 30.25 18.05 17.99
N GLN A 126 30.23 16.76 18.32
CA GLN A 126 31.40 16.07 18.87
C GLN A 126 32.59 16.08 17.90
N ALA A 127 32.35 15.90 16.59
CA ALA A 127 33.40 15.98 15.58
C ALA A 127 33.98 17.41 15.47
N ALA A 128 33.15 18.44 15.57
CA ALA A 128 33.60 19.83 15.55
C ALA A 128 34.44 20.18 16.79
N GLU A 129 34.03 19.71 17.98
CA GLU A 129 34.80 19.86 19.22
C GLU A 129 36.17 19.19 19.14
N GLU A 130 36.23 17.98 18.58
CA GLU A 130 37.49 17.26 18.38
C GLU A 130 38.41 17.98 17.40
N MET A 131 37.87 18.51 16.29
CA MET A 131 38.65 19.32 15.35
C MET A 131 39.18 20.61 16.00
N ALA A 132 38.38 21.27 16.83
CA ALA A 132 38.81 22.46 17.57
C ALA A 132 39.96 22.13 18.53
N ARG A 133 39.90 20.99 19.22
CA ARG A 133 40.98 20.50 20.09
C ARG A 133 42.27 20.23 19.31
N GLN A 134 42.17 19.56 18.16
CA GLN A 134 43.33 19.31 17.29
C GLN A 134 43.97 20.60 16.77
N GLN A 135 43.16 21.60 16.46
CA GLN A 135 43.67 22.92 16.06
C GLN A 135 44.42 23.60 17.21
N GLU A 136 43.88 23.59 18.43
CA GLU A 136 44.55 24.16 19.60
C GLU A 136 45.90 23.47 19.88
N GLU A 137 45.95 22.14 19.79
CA GLU A 137 47.19 21.37 19.95
C GLU A 137 48.23 21.72 18.87
N ALA A 138 47.80 21.87 17.62
CA ALA A 138 48.68 22.27 16.52
C ALA A 138 49.22 23.70 16.73
N GLU A 139 48.39 24.63 17.19
CA GLU A 139 48.79 25.99 17.54
C GLU A 139 49.78 26.02 18.71
N ALA A 140 49.55 25.21 19.75
CA ALA A 140 50.47 25.06 20.88
C ALA A 140 51.83 24.48 20.45
N SER A 141 51.83 23.47 19.57
CA SER A 141 53.04 22.90 18.98
C SER A 141 53.81 23.92 18.14
N ASN A 142 53.12 24.72 17.32
CA ASN A 142 53.72 25.82 16.55
C ASN A 142 54.36 26.87 17.47
N LYS A 143 53.70 27.27 18.56
CA LYS A 143 54.27 28.18 19.57
C LYS A 143 55.56 27.62 20.17
N LYS A 144 55.59 26.31 20.49
CA LYS A 144 56.77 25.62 21.02
C LYS A 144 57.93 25.59 20.01
N LEU A 145 57.65 25.31 18.74
CA LEU A 145 58.64 25.31 17.67
C LEU A 145 59.25 26.70 17.46
N VAL A 146 58.43 27.77 17.49
CA VAL A 146 58.89 29.15 17.36
C VAL A 146 59.83 29.53 18.51
N MET A 147 59.52 29.13 19.76
CA MET A 147 60.41 29.35 20.90
C MET A 147 61.74 28.62 20.75
N MET A 148 61.72 27.33 20.38
CA MET A 148 62.95 26.56 20.14
C MET A 148 63.81 27.17 19.02
N LYS A 149 63.20 27.62 17.92
CA LYS A 149 63.91 28.27 16.82
C LYS A 149 64.54 29.61 17.24
N ARG A 150 63.86 30.37 18.11
CA ARG A 150 64.41 31.62 18.68
C ARG A 150 65.60 31.32 19.62
N GLN A 151 65.52 30.27 20.41
CA GLN A 151 66.62 29.83 21.27
C GLN A 151 67.83 29.39 20.44
N ALA A 152 67.64 28.53 19.43
CA ALA A 152 68.71 28.08 18.54
C ALA A 152 69.42 29.26 17.83
N ARG A 153 68.67 30.28 17.38
CA ARG A 153 69.27 31.51 16.82
C ARG A 153 70.13 32.26 17.84
N LYS A 154 69.73 32.29 19.11
CA LYS A 154 70.48 32.96 20.18
C LYS A 154 71.77 32.21 20.50
N GLU A 155 71.72 30.88 20.52
CA GLU A 155 72.91 30.02 20.73
C GLU A 155 73.90 30.13 19.56
N ASN A 156 73.41 30.17 18.32
CA ASN A 156 74.26 30.37 17.13
C ASN A 156 74.95 31.73 17.06
N MET A 157 74.47 32.76 17.76
CA MET A 157 75.19 34.04 17.86
C MET A 157 76.41 33.97 18.80
N VAL A 158 76.44 33.01 19.72
CA VAL A 158 77.55 32.84 20.68
C VAL A 158 78.67 32.00 20.07
N ALA A 159 78.34 31.05 19.19
CA ALA A 159 79.30 30.39 18.32
C ALA A 159 79.65 31.35 17.16
N GLY A 160 80.67 32.18 17.34
CA GLY A 160 81.14 33.11 16.31
C GLY A 160 81.31 32.42 14.95
N PRO A 161 81.05 33.12 13.83
CA PRO A 161 81.04 32.52 12.50
C PRO A 161 82.41 31.90 12.20
N SER A 162 82.54 30.60 12.42
CA SER A 162 83.65 29.78 11.96
C SER A 162 83.48 29.54 10.45
N GLY A 163 83.48 30.64 9.70
CA GLY A 163 83.37 30.67 8.26
C GLY A 163 84.76 30.55 7.65
N MET A 164 85.34 29.35 7.69
CA MET A 164 86.17 28.98 6.56
C MET A 164 85.19 28.68 5.42
N PRO A 165 85.20 29.44 4.32
CA PRO A 165 84.37 29.13 3.16
C PRO A 165 84.72 27.71 2.74
N GLY A 166 83.79 26.79 2.96
CA GLY A 166 83.92 25.43 2.44
C GLY A 166 84.19 25.53 0.93
N PRO A 167 85.00 24.61 0.38
CA PRO A 167 85.36 24.63 -1.04
C PRO A 167 84.09 24.82 -1.87
N GLY A 168 84.05 25.93 -2.61
CA GLY A 168 82.86 26.37 -3.31
C GLY A 168 82.30 25.28 -4.22
N PRO A 169 80.98 25.30 -4.47
CA PRO A 169 80.35 24.32 -5.35
C PRO A 169 81.09 24.31 -6.69
N ARG A 170 81.61 23.14 -7.06
CA ARG A 170 82.21 22.88 -8.37
C ARG A 170 81.12 22.32 -9.27
N CYS A 171 81.06 22.71 -10.53
CA CYS A 171 80.18 22.01 -11.48
C CYS A 171 80.64 20.55 -11.61
N VAL A 172 79.75 19.67 -12.08
CA VAL A 172 80.04 18.22 -12.16
C VAL A 172 81.33 17.96 -12.95
N GLN A 173 81.55 18.74 -14.00
CA GLN A 173 82.68 18.58 -14.90
C GLN A 173 84.01 19.09 -14.32
N CYS A 174 84.03 20.26 -13.66
CA CYS A 174 85.22 20.74 -12.95
C CYS A 174 85.55 19.86 -11.73
N THR A 175 84.54 19.23 -11.11
CA THR A 175 84.75 18.21 -10.07
C THR A 175 85.47 17.00 -10.67
N ARG A 176 85.03 16.53 -11.84
CA ARG A 176 85.61 15.37 -12.52
C ARG A 176 87.05 15.60 -13.02
N MET A 177 87.37 16.84 -13.43
CA MET A 177 88.70 17.21 -13.95
C MET A 177 89.62 17.82 -12.90
N GLY A 178 89.18 17.97 -11.64
CA GLY A 178 89.97 18.56 -10.56
C GLY A 178 90.26 20.06 -10.70
N ALA A 179 89.78 20.71 -11.75
CA ALA A 179 90.01 22.13 -12.01
C ALA A 179 89.23 23.03 -11.03
N GLU A 180 89.83 24.17 -10.67
CA GLU A 180 89.15 25.20 -9.87
C GLU A 180 88.13 25.95 -10.73
N CYS A 181 86.86 25.86 -10.34
CA CYS A 181 85.79 26.59 -10.98
C CYS A 181 85.57 27.91 -10.23
N LYS A 182 86.01 29.04 -10.79
CA LYS A 182 85.69 30.36 -10.26
C LYS A 182 84.27 30.73 -10.68
N TRP A 183 83.36 30.71 -9.72
CA TRP A 183 82.00 31.19 -9.90
C TRP A 183 81.99 32.71 -9.72
N ASP A 184 81.38 33.42 -10.66
CA ASP A 184 81.28 34.88 -10.59
C ASP A 184 79.97 35.24 -9.87
N LEU A 185 80.09 35.68 -8.62
CA LEU A 185 78.93 35.94 -7.75
C LEU A 185 78.08 37.14 -8.21
N GLU A 186 78.62 38.02 -9.05
CA GLU A 186 77.88 39.18 -9.56
C GLU A 186 76.93 38.83 -10.72
N ASN A 187 77.13 37.70 -11.40
CA ASN A 187 76.38 37.38 -12.62
C ASN A 187 75.37 36.24 -12.41
N LYS A 188 74.25 36.57 -11.73
CA LYS A 188 73.19 35.62 -11.35
C LYS A 188 72.45 34.92 -12.51
N HIS A 189 72.75 35.25 -13.77
CA HIS A 189 72.04 34.72 -14.93
C HIS A 189 72.92 33.87 -15.86
N GLN A 190 74.19 33.64 -15.52
CA GLN A 190 75.08 32.79 -16.31
C GLN A 190 75.54 31.59 -15.49
N HIS A 191 74.80 30.49 -15.62
CA HIS A 191 75.13 29.20 -15.00
C HIS A 191 76.24 28.45 -15.76
N ALA A 192 77.32 29.12 -16.18
CA ALA A 192 78.42 28.46 -16.86
C ALA A 192 79.76 28.92 -16.28
N CYS A 193 80.63 27.99 -15.93
CA CYS A 193 81.99 28.36 -15.53
C CYS A 193 82.77 28.87 -16.74
N MET A 194 83.75 29.74 -16.49
CA MET A 194 84.60 30.34 -17.53
C MET A 194 85.27 29.28 -18.45
N GLN A 195 85.55 28.08 -17.95
CA GLN A 195 86.06 26.97 -18.75
C GLN A 195 84.98 26.43 -19.71
N CYS A 196 83.80 26.06 -19.20
CA CYS A 196 82.69 25.54 -20.02
C CYS A 196 82.20 26.55 -21.07
N VAL A 197 82.25 27.85 -20.75
CA VAL A 197 81.93 28.91 -21.72
C VAL A 197 82.91 28.92 -22.89
N ARG A 198 84.22 28.72 -22.65
CA ARG A 198 85.24 28.68 -23.70
C ARG A 198 85.07 27.46 -24.61
N ASP A 199 84.74 26.32 -24.02
CA ASP A 199 84.60 25.06 -24.74
C ASP A 199 83.21 24.90 -25.40
N LYS A 200 82.30 25.88 -25.24
CA LYS A 200 80.91 25.88 -25.72
C LYS A 200 80.09 24.66 -25.25
N GLU A 201 80.50 24.04 -24.15
CA GLU A 201 79.80 22.93 -23.54
C GLU A 201 78.76 23.43 -22.54
N LYS A 202 77.61 22.75 -22.45
CA LYS A 202 76.57 23.09 -21.47
C LYS A 202 77.06 22.69 -20.08
N CYS A 203 77.19 23.67 -19.18
CA CYS A 203 77.61 23.42 -17.81
C CYS A 203 76.42 22.87 -17.01
N GLU A 204 76.37 21.55 -16.82
CA GLU A 204 75.44 20.95 -15.86
C GLU A 204 76.01 21.16 -14.45
N TRP A 205 75.37 22.07 -13.72
CA TRP A 205 75.57 22.14 -12.28
C TRP A 205 74.74 21.02 -11.67
N LEU A 206 75.37 20.23 -10.80
CA LEU A 206 74.61 19.47 -9.81
C LEU A 206 73.88 20.56 -9.02
N GLU A 207 72.61 20.79 -9.33
CA GLU A 207 71.72 21.44 -8.39
C GLU A 207 71.84 20.59 -7.13
N VAL A 208 72.68 21.06 -6.22
CA VAL A 208 72.57 20.69 -4.82
C VAL A 208 71.19 21.20 -4.49
N VAL A 209 70.21 20.31 -4.69
CA VAL A 209 68.91 20.37 -4.05
C VAL A 209 69.30 20.51 -2.59
N GLU A 210 69.35 21.76 -2.14
CA GLU A 210 69.42 22.08 -0.74
C GLU A 210 68.40 21.14 -0.14
N SER A 211 68.89 20.24 0.71
CA SER A 211 68.07 19.50 1.63
C SER A 211 67.53 20.52 2.64
N ALA A 212 66.75 21.48 2.13
CA ALA A 212 65.83 22.27 2.86
C ALA A 212 64.83 21.24 3.39
N SER A 213 65.02 20.91 4.66
CA SER A 213 63.98 20.45 5.56
C SER A 213 62.88 21.51 5.56
N GLY A 214 62.12 21.50 4.48
CA GLY A 214 60.99 22.37 4.18
C GLY A 214 59.85 21.42 3.86
N SER A 215 59.07 21.11 4.89
CA SER A 215 57.81 20.40 4.82
C SER A 215 56.83 21.17 3.92
N ARG A 216 56.98 21.05 2.60
CA ARG A 216 55.93 21.39 1.65
C ARG A 216 55.19 20.09 1.33
N SER A 217 54.08 19.91 2.06
CA SER A 217 52.94 19.10 1.66
C SER A 217 52.62 19.39 0.19
N ARG A 218 53.11 18.52 -0.71
CA ARG A 218 52.64 18.47 -2.09
C ARG A 218 51.35 17.67 -2.08
N ASP A 219 50.24 18.37 -2.25
CA ASP A 219 49.03 17.81 -2.84
C ASP A 219 49.40 17.18 -4.19
N VAL A 220 49.65 15.88 -4.17
CA VAL A 220 49.73 15.07 -5.38
C VAL A 220 48.31 14.86 -5.85
N LYS A 221 47.90 15.71 -6.80
CA LYS A 221 46.83 15.45 -7.76
C LYS A 221 47.23 14.27 -8.66
N GLY A 222 47.29 13.09 -8.05
CA GLY A 222 47.56 11.81 -8.69
C GLY A 222 46.30 11.31 -9.35
N LYS A 223 46.22 11.46 -10.67
CA LYS A 223 45.30 10.75 -11.55
C LYS A 223 45.75 9.28 -11.62
N GLY A 224 45.58 8.56 -10.50
CA GLY A 224 45.86 7.14 -10.38
C GLY A 224 44.57 6.35 -10.58
N LYS A 225 44.37 5.81 -11.80
CA LYS A 225 43.48 4.67 -12.01
C LYS A 225 44.08 3.48 -11.25
N VAL A 226 43.81 3.40 -9.96
CA VAL A 226 44.04 2.17 -9.19
C VAL A 226 42.85 1.28 -9.50
N VAL A 227 43.08 0.34 -10.42
CA VAL A 227 42.24 -0.85 -10.55
C VAL A 227 42.38 -1.60 -9.22
N VAL A 228 41.41 -1.39 -8.34
CA VAL A 228 41.22 -2.17 -7.13
C VAL A 228 40.75 -3.55 -7.60
N THR A 229 41.68 -4.47 -7.83
CA THR A 229 41.38 -5.89 -7.77
C THR A 229 40.97 -6.21 -6.33
N SER A 230 39.65 -6.20 -6.11
CA SER A 230 39.00 -6.72 -4.93
C SER A 230 39.45 -8.18 -4.70
N PRO A 231 39.99 -8.53 -3.52
CA PRO A 231 40.22 -9.92 -3.19
C PRO A 231 38.86 -10.59 -3.05
N ARG A 232 38.51 -11.45 -4.01
CA ARG A 232 37.41 -12.41 -3.88
C ARG A 232 37.74 -13.39 -2.75
N ALA A 233 37.44 -12.98 -1.52
CA ALA A 233 37.18 -13.90 -0.43
C ALA A 233 35.85 -14.57 -0.74
N GLY A 234 35.92 -15.80 -1.27
CA GLY A 234 34.75 -16.65 -1.49
C GLY A 234 34.06 -16.91 -0.16
N GLU A 235 32.99 -16.18 0.09
CA GLU A 235 32.10 -16.43 1.21
C GLU A 235 31.36 -17.74 0.93
N LYS A 236 31.89 -18.83 1.46
CA LYS A 236 31.20 -20.11 1.57
C LYS A 236 29.91 -19.86 2.36
N ARG A 237 28.79 -19.74 1.65
CA ARG A 237 27.45 -19.82 2.22
C ARG A 237 27.32 -21.15 2.96
N LYS A 238 27.51 -21.13 4.29
CA LYS A 238 27.08 -22.22 5.15
C LYS A 238 25.58 -22.34 4.98
N HIS A 239 25.13 -23.49 4.50
CA HIS A 239 23.72 -23.89 4.58
C HIS A 239 23.33 -23.86 6.06
N ILE A 240 22.62 -22.81 6.47
CA ILE A 240 21.86 -22.84 7.72
C ILE A 240 20.73 -23.83 7.46
N LYS A 241 20.85 -25.01 8.06
CA LYS A 241 19.73 -25.94 8.24
C LYS A 241 18.64 -25.15 8.95
N LYS A 242 17.55 -24.84 8.23
CA LYS A 242 16.29 -24.38 8.81
C LYS A 242 15.81 -25.49 9.75
N SER A 243 16.08 -25.36 11.04
CA SER A 243 15.34 -26.08 12.06
C SER A 243 13.93 -25.51 12.05
N ALA A 244 12.98 -26.29 11.57
CA ALA A 244 11.56 -26.03 11.72
C ALA A 244 11.22 -26.09 13.21
N VAL A 245 11.20 -24.94 13.88
CA VAL A 245 10.50 -24.79 15.15
C VAL A 245 9.02 -24.78 14.83
N LYS A 246 8.39 -25.94 15.07
CA LYS A 246 6.96 -26.14 14.99
C LYS A 246 6.35 -25.47 16.23
N VAL A 247 6.03 -24.19 16.13
CA VAL A 247 5.09 -23.57 17.09
C VAL A 247 3.72 -24.10 16.71
N ILE A 248 3.32 -25.16 17.40
CA ILE A 248 1.95 -25.66 17.39
C ILE A 248 1.17 -24.73 18.29
N ASN A 249 0.29 -23.92 17.73
CA ASN A 249 -0.92 -23.56 18.43
C ASN A 249 -2.09 -23.40 17.47
N SER A 250 -3.17 -24.10 17.84
CA SER A 250 -4.56 -23.96 17.39
C SER A 250 -4.98 -24.75 16.15
N ASN A 251 -5.88 -25.69 16.40
CA ASN A 251 -6.50 -26.64 15.48
C ASN A 251 -7.42 -25.95 14.48
N ILE A 252 -7.05 -25.96 13.19
CA ILE A 252 -8.02 -25.96 12.08
C ILE A 252 -7.63 -27.06 11.11
N LYS A 253 -8.37 -28.15 11.16
CA LYS A 253 -8.26 -29.31 10.27
C LYS A 253 -8.86 -28.93 8.91
N ILE A 254 -8.12 -28.23 8.07
CA ILE A 254 -8.39 -28.18 6.62
C ILE A 254 -7.54 -29.27 5.98
N ILE A 255 -8.19 -30.41 5.69
CA ILE A 255 -7.61 -31.44 4.84
C ILE A 255 -7.75 -30.93 3.40
N ALA A 256 -6.71 -30.25 2.91
CA ALA A 256 -6.45 -30.15 1.48
C ALA A 256 -5.01 -30.64 1.28
N ARG A 257 -4.88 -31.85 0.72
CA ARG A 257 -3.61 -32.42 0.29
C ARG A 257 -3.04 -31.55 -0.85
N PRO A 258 -1.82 -30.99 -0.74
CA PRO A 258 -1.11 -30.50 -1.91
C PRO A 258 -0.45 -31.69 -2.60
N SER A 259 -0.82 -31.92 -3.87
CA SER A 259 -0.12 -32.88 -4.73
C SER A 259 0.98 -32.15 -5.47
N ASP A 260 2.23 -32.46 -5.15
CA ASP A 260 3.43 -31.99 -5.86
C ASP A 260 3.58 -32.71 -7.21
N VAL A 261 2.84 -32.29 -8.24
CA VAL A 261 3.18 -32.64 -9.63
C VAL A 261 2.75 -31.51 -10.57
N SER A 262 3.62 -31.22 -11.54
CA SER A 262 3.34 -30.49 -12.79
C SER A 262 3.56 -28.97 -12.79
N ARG A 263 4.85 -28.64 -12.98
CA ARG A 263 5.36 -27.76 -14.03
C ARG A 263 4.36 -27.54 -15.18
N SER A 264 4.09 -26.27 -15.52
CA SER A 264 3.36 -25.76 -16.70
C SER A 264 1.83 -25.70 -16.58
N GLY A 265 1.29 -24.53 -16.21
CA GLY A 265 -0.15 -24.26 -16.29
C GLY A 265 -0.65 -22.99 -15.58
N SER A 266 0.17 -22.25 -14.83
CA SER A 266 -0.32 -21.11 -14.03
C SER A 266 -0.62 -19.83 -14.83
N GLY A 267 -0.22 -19.76 -16.11
CA GLY A 267 -0.52 -18.61 -16.95
C GLY A 267 -2.01 -18.48 -17.29
N HIS A 268 -2.72 -19.61 -17.39
CA HIS A 268 -4.12 -19.59 -17.82
C HIS A 268 -5.08 -19.15 -16.70
N ALA A 269 -4.77 -19.49 -15.46
CA ALA A 269 -5.53 -19.03 -14.29
C ALA A 269 -5.37 -17.51 -14.06
N LEU A 270 -4.19 -16.95 -14.34
CA LEU A 270 -3.97 -15.51 -14.25
C LEU A 270 -4.75 -14.75 -15.34
N LEU A 271 -4.73 -15.25 -16.58
CA LEU A 271 -5.50 -14.66 -17.69
C LEU A 271 -7.00 -14.70 -17.42
N GLN A 272 -7.54 -15.83 -16.96
CA GLN A 272 -8.96 -15.92 -16.56
C GLN A 272 -9.33 -14.95 -15.44
N HIS A 273 -8.42 -14.71 -14.49
CA HIS A 273 -8.64 -13.75 -13.42
C HIS A 273 -8.64 -12.30 -13.94
N MET A 274 -7.80 -11.99 -14.94
CA MET A 274 -7.80 -10.66 -15.57
C MET A 274 -9.03 -10.45 -16.45
N ASP A 275 -9.50 -11.47 -17.19
CA ASP A 275 -10.72 -11.37 -17.99
C ASP A 275 -11.95 -11.10 -17.11
N HIS A 276 -12.04 -11.76 -15.94
CA HIS A 276 -13.11 -11.48 -14.97
C HIS A 276 -13.02 -10.07 -14.36
N LEU A 277 -11.80 -9.55 -14.14
CA LEU A 277 -11.60 -8.18 -13.67
C LEU A 277 -12.00 -7.14 -14.73
N ILE A 278 -11.65 -7.37 -16.00
CA ILE A 278 -12.03 -6.49 -17.11
C ILE A 278 -13.56 -6.47 -17.25
N LEU A 279 -14.21 -7.65 -17.26
CA LEU A 279 -15.67 -7.75 -17.27
C LEU A 279 -16.32 -7.06 -16.08
N ALA A 280 -15.74 -7.17 -14.87
CA ALA A 280 -16.28 -6.50 -13.69
C ALA A 280 -16.17 -4.97 -13.80
N VAL A 281 -15.07 -4.45 -14.35
CA VAL A 281 -14.84 -3.01 -14.57
C VAL A 281 -15.78 -2.48 -15.67
N GLU A 282 -15.92 -3.18 -16.79
CA GLU A 282 -16.83 -2.81 -17.88
C GLU A 282 -18.28 -2.75 -17.40
N ASN A 283 -18.74 -3.76 -16.64
CA ASN A 283 -20.06 -3.75 -16.02
C ASN A 283 -20.24 -2.60 -15.01
N LEU A 284 -19.18 -2.22 -14.27
CA LEU A 284 -19.21 -1.08 -13.36
C LEU A 284 -19.39 0.24 -14.12
N THR A 285 -18.67 0.41 -15.23
CA THR A 285 -18.77 1.61 -16.07
C THR A 285 -20.11 1.71 -16.79
N GLU A 286 -20.68 0.60 -17.27
CA GLU A 286 -22.03 0.58 -17.85
C GLU A 286 -23.10 0.89 -16.79
N CYS A 287 -22.94 0.40 -15.56
CA CYS A 287 -23.83 0.76 -14.45
C CYS A 287 -23.70 2.23 -14.07
N GLN A 288 -22.48 2.79 -14.12
CA GLN A 288 -22.22 4.20 -13.81
C GLN A 288 -22.88 5.12 -14.84
N ASP A 289 -22.85 4.76 -16.14
CA ASP A 289 -23.54 5.50 -17.19
C ASP A 289 -25.06 5.43 -17.02
N HIS A 290 -25.61 4.28 -16.63
CA HIS A 290 -27.04 4.14 -16.34
C HIS A 290 -27.49 4.95 -15.12
N VAL A 291 -26.70 4.96 -14.04
CA VAL A 291 -26.99 5.74 -12.82
C VAL A 291 -26.88 7.25 -13.09
N GLN A 292 -25.89 7.69 -13.88
CA GLN A 292 -25.79 9.10 -14.28
C GLN A 292 -26.93 9.53 -15.21
N LEU A 293 -27.34 8.69 -16.17
CA LEU A 293 -28.47 9.00 -17.04
C LEU A 293 -29.79 9.07 -16.25
N GLN A 294 -29.99 8.18 -15.28
CA GLN A 294 -31.20 8.15 -14.45
C GLN A 294 -31.26 9.34 -13.48
N SER A 295 -30.12 9.76 -12.93
CA SER A 295 -30.03 10.99 -12.11
C SER A 295 -30.21 12.27 -12.94
N LEU A 296 -29.68 12.32 -14.17
CA LEU A 296 -29.89 13.44 -15.10
C LEU A 296 -31.36 13.56 -15.54
N ILE A 297 -32.07 12.43 -15.66
CA ILE A 297 -33.50 12.39 -15.99
C ILE A 297 -34.34 12.83 -14.78
N GLN A 298 -34.00 12.42 -13.55
CA GLN A 298 -34.74 12.80 -12.34
C GLN A 298 -34.52 14.26 -11.92
N SER A 299 -33.33 14.82 -12.16
CA SER A 299 -32.99 16.21 -11.79
C SER A 299 -33.63 17.28 -12.70
N LYS A 300 -34.19 16.91 -13.86
CA LYS A 300 -34.89 17.87 -14.75
C LYS A 300 -36.26 18.31 -14.26
N ASP A 301 -36.86 17.58 -13.31
CA ASP A 301 -38.26 17.80 -12.90
C ASP A 301 -38.42 18.47 -11.52
N GLN A 302 -37.33 18.79 -10.81
CA GLN A 302 -37.39 19.50 -9.52
C GLN A 302 -36.32 20.61 -9.38
N PRO A 303 -36.68 21.88 -9.62
CA PRO A 303 -35.78 23.00 -9.34
C PRO A 303 -35.85 23.34 -7.84
N GLY A 304 -34.84 22.95 -7.06
CA GLY A 304 -34.64 23.55 -5.72
C GLY A 304 -33.97 22.72 -4.64
N LEU A 305 -33.67 21.44 -4.86
CA LEU A 305 -32.91 20.62 -3.92
C LEU A 305 -31.77 19.93 -4.67
N ASP A 306 -30.65 19.75 -3.99
CA ASP A 306 -29.55 18.82 -4.34
C ASP A 306 -28.22 19.41 -4.87
N THR A 307 -27.72 20.48 -4.27
CA THR A 307 -26.27 20.78 -4.34
C THR A 307 -25.43 19.75 -3.57
N GLU A 308 -25.97 19.17 -2.50
CA GLU A 308 -25.25 18.21 -1.65
C GLU A 308 -25.15 16.82 -2.28
N ALA A 309 -26.24 16.30 -2.86
CA ALA A 309 -26.21 15.00 -3.55
C ALA A 309 -25.33 15.03 -4.82
N GLN A 310 -25.29 16.17 -5.52
CA GLN A 310 -24.36 16.39 -6.63
C GLN A 310 -22.89 16.34 -6.17
N TRP A 311 -22.59 16.90 -5.00
CA TRP A 311 -21.24 16.84 -4.41
C TRP A 311 -20.82 15.42 -4.05
N TYR A 312 -21.70 14.63 -3.42
CA TYR A 312 -21.42 13.24 -3.10
C TYR A 312 -21.16 12.39 -4.35
N MET A 313 -21.93 12.61 -5.41
CA MET A 313 -21.78 11.88 -6.68
C MET A 313 -20.50 12.27 -7.42
N ALA A 314 -20.15 13.55 -7.44
CA ALA A 314 -18.92 14.05 -8.04
C ALA A 314 -17.68 13.55 -7.29
N SER A 315 -17.73 13.54 -5.95
CA SER A 315 -16.66 13.03 -5.09
C SER A 315 -16.43 11.52 -5.28
N ALA A 316 -17.51 10.73 -5.32
CA ALA A 316 -17.42 9.30 -5.59
C ALA A 316 -16.81 9.01 -6.97
N CYS A 317 -17.22 9.77 -8.01
CA CYS A 317 -16.62 9.63 -9.35
C CYS A 317 -15.13 9.98 -9.39
N ALA A 318 -14.70 11.00 -8.65
CA ALA A 318 -13.30 11.39 -8.55
C ALA A 318 -12.47 10.30 -7.82
N ALA A 319 -12.99 9.75 -6.72
CA ALA A 319 -12.34 8.68 -5.97
C ALA A 319 -12.19 7.40 -6.81
N SER A 320 -13.22 7.02 -7.58
CA SER A 320 -13.16 5.86 -8.48
C SER A 320 -12.13 6.04 -9.60
N ARG A 321 -12.02 7.24 -10.19
CA ARG A 321 -11.00 7.53 -11.22
C ARG A 321 -9.59 7.46 -10.65
N MET A 322 -9.36 7.96 -9.43
CA MET A 322 -8.06 7.85 -8.76
C MET A 322 -7.69 6.39 -8.47
N ALA A 323 -8.65 5.58 -8.00
CA ALA A 323 -8.43 4.17 -7.71
C ALA A 323 -8.11 3.34 -8.97
N VAL A 324 -8.77 3.62 -10.10
CA VAL A 324 -8.47 2.98 -11.39
C VAL A 324 -7.10 3.44 -11.91
N GLY A 325 -6.74 4.72 -11.73
CA GLY A 325 -5.42 5.25 -12.06
C GLY A 325 -4.29 4.57 -11.29
N THR A 326 -4.46 4.41 -9.97
CA THR A 326 -3.45 3.71 -9.14
C THR A 326 -3.32 2.23 -9.48
N LEU A 327 -4.42 1.56 -9.82
CA LEU A 327 -4.37 0.16 -10.28
C LEU A 327 -3.69 0.01 -11.65
N MET A 328 -3.87 0.96 -12.57
CA MET A 328 -3.17 1.00 -13.86
C MET A 328 -1.67 1.27 -13.67
N ASP A 329 -1.29 2.17 -12.77
CA ASP A 329 0.12 2.45 -12.44
C ASP A 329 0.80 1.29 -11.75
N GLU A 330 0.13 0.58 -10.83
CA GLU A 330 0.65 -0.65 -10.22
C GLU A 330 0.84 -1.77 -11.27
N CYS A 331 -0.08 -1.88 -12.23
CA CYS A 331 0.07 -2.83 -13.35
C CYS A 331 1.26 -2.49 -14.26
N ASN A 332 1.55 -1.20 -14.46
CA ASN A 332 2.74 -0.73 -15.18
C ASN A 332 4.04 -0.99 -14.40
N PHE A 333 3.99 -0.87 -13.06
CA PHE A 333 5.14 -1.12 -12.18
C PHE A 333 5.56 -2.59 -12.12
N LEU A 334 4.63 -3.52 -12.37
CA LEU A 334 4.88 -4.97 -12.39
C LEU A 334 5.58 -5.47 -13.67
N GLY A 335 6.01 -4.58 -14.57
CA GLY A 335 6.98 -4.92 -15.60
C GLY A 335 6.43 -5.83 -16.71
N PHE A 336 5.14 -5.74 -17.03
CA PHE A 336 4.62 -6.28 -18.29
C PHE A 336 5.15 -5.45 -19.45
N LYS A 337 6.35 -5.81 -19.91
CA LYS A 337 6.96 -5.27 -21.13
C LYS A 337 6.08 -5.66 -22.31
N ARG A 338 5.19 -4.74 -22.71
CA ARG A 338 4.40 -4.84 -23.94
C ARG A 338 5.39 -5.02 -25.10
N VAL A 339 5.42 -6.22 -25.69
CA VAL A 339 6.13 -6.45 -26.94
C VAL A 339 5.29 -5.79 -28.03
N GLY A 340 5.55 -4.50 -28.26
CA GLY A 340 4.99 -3.73 -29.36
C GLY A 340 5.90 -3.80 -30.59
N PRO A 341 5.34 -3.92 -31.81
CA PRO A 341 6.08 -3.81 -33.04
C PRO A 341 6.25 -2.34 -33.43
N GLY A 342 7.40 -2.03 -34.04
CA GLY A 342 7.52 -0.94 -35.00
C GLY A 342 7.87 0.42 -34.41
N GLU A 343 9.09 0.82 -34.70
CA GLU A 343 9.67 2.16 -34.60
C GLU A 343 8.75 3.23 -35.22
N GLU A 344 8.65 4.39 -34.56
CA GLU A 344 8.92 5.68 -35.19
C GLU A 344 9.15 6.74 -34.09
N GLU A 345 10.34 7.33 -34.13
CA GLU A 345 10.81 8.45 -33.32
C GLU A 345 10.11 9.74 -33.76
N GLU A 346 9.48 10.46 -32.83
CA GLU A 346 9.52 11.94 -32.82
C GLU A 346 9.61 12.38 -31.35
N GLU A 347 10.79 12.88 -30.96
CA GLU A 347 11.01 13.57 -29.69
C GLU A 347 10.34 14.95 -29.76
N GLU A 348 9.13 15.05 -29.21
CA GLU A 348 8.50 16.34 -28.92
C GLU A 348 8.98 16.81 -27.54
N GLU A 349 9.99 17.70 -27.54
CA GLU A 349 10.42 18.47 -26.37
C GLU A 349 9.23 19.25 -25.81
N THR A 350 8.51 18.65 -24.87
CA THR A 350 7.47 19.33 -24.12
C THR A 350 8.16 20.19 -23.07
N ASP A 351 8.19 21.49 -23.34
CA ASP A 351 8.54 22.52 -22.36
C ASP A 351 7.69 22.32 -21.10
N MET A 352 8.28 21.72 -20.07
CA MET A 352 7.74 21.76 -18.71
C MET A 352 7.83 23.21 -18.26
N GLU A 353 6.74 23.96 -18.54
CA GLU A 353 6.49 25.27 -18.00
C GLU A 353 6.71 25.19 -16.49
N ALA A 354 7.77 25.85 -16.01
CA ALA A 354 8.13 25.87 -14.61
C ALA A 354 6.97 26.50 -13.83
N VAL A 355 6.08 25.65 -13.31
CA VAL A 355 4.95 26.07 -12.50
C VAL A 355 5.54 26.78 -11.30
N ASN A 356 5.35 28.09 -11.27
CA ASN A 356 5.94 28.96 -10.27
C ASN A 356 5.36 28.57 -8.92
N GLN A 357 6.16 27.90 -8.10
CA GLN A 357 5.73 27.28 -6.84
C GLN A 357 5.06 28.29 -5.88
N GLU A 358 5.42 29.56 -6.00
CA GLU A 358 4.80 30.68 -5.27
C GLU A 358 3.31 30.87 -5.62
N VAL A 359 2.91 30.62 -6.87
CA VAL A 359 1.49 30.70 -7.31
C VAL A 359 0.68 29.57 -6.69
N VAL A 360 1.25 28.37 -6.61
CA VAL A 360 0.59 27.21 -5.99
C VAL A 360 0.42 27.43 -4.49
N GLU A 361 1.45 27.92 -3.80
CA GLU A 361 1.35 28.25 -2.37
C GLU A 361 0.33 29.36 -2.09
N GLN A 362 0.21 30.34 -2.98
CA GLN A 362 -0.76 31.43 -2.86
C GLN A 362 -2.22 30.95 -3.08
N GLU A 363 -2.45 30.04 -4.02
CA GLU A 363 -3.78 29.42 -4.21
C GLU A 363 -4.18 28.53 -3.04
N VAL A 364 -3.23 27.73 -2.51
CA VAL A 364 -3.48 26.88 -1.34
C VAL A 364 -3.82 27.73 -0.10
N ALA A 365 -3.11 28.84 0.11
CA ALA A 365 -3.41 29.77 1.20
C ALA A 365 -4.77 30.44 1.05
N LYS A 366 -5.18 30.75 -0.19
CA LYS A 366 -6.51 31.31 -0.49
C LYS A 366 -7.62 30.30 -0.18
N LEU A 367 -7.47 29.05 -0.61
CA LEU A 367 -8.42 27.97 -0.35
C LEU A 367 -8.53 27.63 1.15
N GLN A 368 -7.42 27.62 1.89
CA GLN A 368 -7.46 27.42 3.33
C GLN A 368 -8.26 28.51 4.05
N LYS A 369 -8.16 29.77 3.60
CA LYS A 369 -8.92 30.87 4.18
C LYS A 369 -10.43 30.76 3.91
N GLU A 370 -10.79 30.31 2.71
CA GLU A 370 -12.19 30.13 2.30
C GLU A 370 -12.86 28.94 3.01
N VAL A 371 -12.10 27.89 3.34
CA VAL A 371 -12.61 26.69 4.03
C VAL A 371 -12.67 26.88 5.56
N LEU A 372 -11.73 27.64 6.13
CA LEU A 372 -11.62 27.78 7.60
C LEU A 372 -12.32 29.01 8.18
N GLU A 373 -12.79 29.96 7.36
CA GLU A 373 -13.69 31.02 7.86
C GLU A 373 -15.12 30.44 8.04
N PRO A 374 -15.64 30.37 9.28
CA PRO A 374 -17.01 29.96 9.51
C PRO A 374 -17.94 30.94 8.82
N TRP A 375 -18.80 30.45 7.93
CA TRP A 375 -19.89 31.25 7.38
C TRP A 375 -20.69 31.87 8.54
N PRO A 376 -21.00 33.18 8.49
CA PRO A 376 -21.83 33.80 9.49
C PRO A 376 -23.17 33.06 9.53
N LEU A 377 -23.43 32.40 10.66
CA LEU A 377 -24.71 31.77 10.95
C LEU A 377 -25.75 32.89 11.09
N ASP A 378 -26.46 33.18 9.99
CA ASP A 378 -27.67 33.98 9.97
C ASP A 378 -28.79 33.23 10.72
N ASN A 379 -28.70 33.22 12.05
CA ASN A 379 -29.79 32.82 12.94
C ASN A 379 -30.38 34.08 13.60
N GLU A 380 -31.08 34.88 12.80
CA GLU A 380 -32.04 35.85 13.31
C GLU A 380 -33.23 35.94 12.35
N MET A 381 -34.14 34.96 12.42
CA MET A 381 -35.59 35.11 12.18
C MET A 381 -36.39 34.00 12.86
#